data_AF-A0A7Z0E0I0-F1
#
_entry.id   AF-A0A7Z0E0I0-F1
#
_cell.length_a   1.000
_cell.length_b   1.000
_cell.length_c   1.000
_cell.angle_alpha   90.00
_cell.angle_beta   90.00
_cell.angle_gamma   90.00
#
_symmetry.space_group_name_H-M   'P 1'
#
loop_
_entity.id
_entity.type
_entity.pdbx_description
1 polymer ?
#
loop_
_entity_poly.entity_id
_entity_poly.type
_entity_poly.pdbx_seq_one_letter_code
_entity_poly.pdbx_strand_id
1 'polypeptide(L)'
;MAFSRNAFLSKLLMAILILSAPSPAGSFDLNVKAVTGIDAEVGLDPETRALIARLPKEIRVQIVEAVEESLVHLDKSVLLYLSELNKVVGIAIDDAACKSAAAANNVAEAILGKLPLLGDKQEIVKKAYEDFEETQASASASDQPKAYAIAYADLLARTVVARCTVALAQEAVWQLDNLQEAVRPKWKVWARLGKTKCEDAHSCYAMLQGETSKAVREADRVDVLVVDADTRMTQVREPSTNWFRYSASEYEDQFVEMFAIIDGLGLAKKFREVSADADLAEASQMLQEAQKHLRIAKTRAAKPTNLEHLRVAARASRKAAEIAVPLKQKISNAVETLPEIQKKADPISAASEKLVLDIQKVEAKIALTREAIERVRTLGILQFR
;
A
#
# COMPACT_ATOMS: atom_id res chain seq x y z
N MET A 1 -5.66 -27.36 51.44
CA MET A 1 -5.26 -27.48 50.02
C MET A 1 -5.69 -26.22 49.32
N ALA A 2 -4.74 -25.30 49.11
CA ALA A 2 -4.92 -24.03 48.43
C ALA A 2 -3.81 -23.97 47.38
N PHE A 3 -4.16 -23.77 46.11
CA PHE A 3 -3.19 -23.51 45.04
C PHE A 3 -3.39 -22.09 44.52
N SER A 4 -2.28 -21.37 44.55
CA SER A 4 -2.13 -19.93 44.38
C SER A 4 -2.15 -19.54 42.90
N ARG A 5 -2.93 -18.50 42.61
CA ARG A 5 -2.64 -17.49 41.57
C ARG A 5 -1.38 -16.74 42.00
N ASN A 6 -0.35 -16.71 41.15
CA ASN A 6 0.69 -15.67 41.03
C ASN A 6 1.90 -16.21 40.24
N ALA A 7 1.81 -16.19 38.90
CA ALA A 7 2.96 -16.39 38.04
C ALA A 7 2.72 -15.77 36.66
N PHE A 8 2.49 -14.46 36.57
CA PHE A 8 2.55 -13.76 35.27
C PHE A 8 2.96 -12.27 35.34
N LEU A 9 3.38 -11.77 36.51
CA LEU A 9 3.63 -10.33 36.73
C LEU A 9 5.04 -9.98 37.22
N SER A 10 6.03 -10.85 37.01
CA SER A 10 7.40 -10.65 37.53
C SER A 10 8.53 -10.91 36.51
N LYS A 11 8.26 -10.67 35.21
CA LYS A 11 9.31 -10.70 34.16
C LYS A 11 9.27 -9.50 33.19
N LEU A 12 8.71 -8.37 33.61
CA LEU A 12 8.71 -7.11 32.84
C LEU A 12 9.47 -5.97 33.55
N LEU A 13 10.41 -6.31 34.45
CA LEU A 13 11.05 -5.34 35.34
C LEU A 13 12.52 -5.74 35.60
N MET A 14 13.34 -5.81 34.54
CA MET A 14 14.81 -5.77 34.61
C MET A 14 15.42 -5.80 33.20
N ALA A 15 15.32 -4.69 32.47
CA ALA A 15 16.19 -4.41 31.32
C ALA A 15 16.22 -2.89 31.04
N ILE A 16 16.32 -2.07 32.09
CA ILE A 16 16.63 -0.64 31.96
C ILE A 16 17.71 -0.37 33.01
N LEU A 17 18.96 -0.44 32.58
CA LEU A 17 20.14 0.26 33.12
C LEU A 17 21.38 -0.44 32.56
N ILE A 18 21.97 0.20 31.55
CA ILE A 18 23.42 0.39 31.29
C ILE A 18 23.51 0.84 29.83
N LEU A 19 23.64 2.15 29.59
CA LEU A 19 24.74 2.77 28.83
C LEU A 19 24.44 4.25 28.60
N SER A 20 25.00 5.07 29.49
CA SER A 20 25.33 6.47 29.27
C SER A 20 26.72 6.55 28.62
N ALA A 21 26.79 7.00 27.37
CA ALA A 21 27.84 7.86 26.82
C ALA A 21 27.50 8.26 25.36
N PRO A 22 27.89 9.48 24.90
CA PRO A 22 27.56 10.03 23.59
C PRO A 22 28.59 9.64 22.53
N SER A 23 28.16 9.55 21.26
CA SER A 23 28.90 9.68 19.97
C SER A 23 28.40 8.66 18.95
N PRO A 24 28.69 8.84 17.65
CA PRO A 24 28.25 9.90 16.74
C PRO A 24 27.26 9.31 15.71
N ALA A 25 26.70 10.17 14.86
CA ALA A 25 26.04 9.74 13.63
C ALA A 25 26.97 8.79 12.84
N GLY A 26 26.59 7.51 12.79
CA GLY A 26 27.34 6.46 12.12
C GLY A 26 26.36 5.59 11.33
N SER A 27 26.61 5.51 10.03
CA SER A 27 25.84 4.73 9.06
C SER A 27 25.69 3.27 9.48
N PHE A 28 24.46 2.78 9.50
CA PHE A 28 24.18 1.34 9.52
C PHE A 28 23.31 1.01 8.31
N ASP A 29 23.96 0.39 7.34
CA ASP A 29 23.36 -0.33 6.22
C ASP A 29 22.85 -1.67 6.77
N LEU A 30 21.53 -1.88 6.76
CA LEU A 30 20.92 -3.15 7.10
C LEU A 30 19.87 -3.49 6.05
N ASN A 31 20.20 -4.58 5.35
CA ASN A 31 19.43 -5.30 4.36
C ASN A 31 18.07 -5.75 4.93
N VAL A 32 17.04 -4.91 4.80
CA VAL A 32 15.66 -5.19 5.23
C VAL A 32 14.96 -6.03 4.16
N LYS A 33 15.28 -7.33 4.13
CA LYS A 33 14.50 -8.33 3.37
C LYS A 33 13.82 -9.37 4.25
N ALA A 34 13.78 -9.13 5.56
CA ALA A 34 13.07 -9.97 6.50
C ALA A 34 12.46 -9.09 7.59
N VAL A 35 11.22 -9.39 8.01
CA VAL A 35 10.46 -8.86 9.16
C VAL A 35 9.26 -7.95 8.82
N THR A 36 8.92 -7.69 7.55
CA THR A 36 7.58 -7.21 7.19
C THR A 36 6.89 -8.24 6.33
N GLY A 37 6.23 -9.21 6.95
CA GLY A 37 5.33 -10.15 6.27
C GLY A 37 4.03 -9.49 5.83
N ILE A 38 4.11 -8.21 5.42
CA ILE A 38 3.00 -7.36 5.05
C ILE A 38 3.43 -6.66 3.77
N ASP A 39 2.71 -6.93 2.68
CA ASP A 39 2.78 -6.24 1.39
C ASP A 39 2.28 -4.77 1.50
N ALA A 40 2.50 -4.10 2.64
CA ALA A 40 2.29 -2.66 2.84
C ALA A 40 3.42 -1.84 2.20
N GLU A 41 4.13 -2.42 1.21
CA GLU A 41 5.03 -1.70 0.32
C GLU A 41 4.26 -0.89 -0.74
N VAL A 42 2.95 -1.10 -0.86
CA VAL A 42 2.09 -0.41 -1.82
C VAL A 42 1.82 1.02 -1.33
N GLY A 43 2.42 2.01 -2.00
CA GLY A 43 2.09 3.43 -1.81
C GLY A 43 2.93 4.20 -0.80
N LEU A 44 3.88 3.55 -0.11
CA LEU A 44 4.87 4.25 0.73
C LEU A 44 6.14 4.52 -0.07
N ASP A 45 6.53 5.79 -0.17
CA ASP A 45 7.79 6.18 -0.79
C ASP A 45 9.00 5.56 -0.04
N PRO A 46 10.15 5.37 -0.72
CA PRO A 46 11.36 4.80 -0.10
C PRO A 46 11.80 5.49 1.19
N GLU A 47 11.57 6.81 1.30
CA GLU A 47 11.93 7.62 2.46
C GLU A 47 11.04 7.35 3.65
N THR A 48 9.72 7.31 3.44
CA THR A 48 8.75 6.93 4.47
C THR A 48 9.01 5.51 4.96
N ARG A 49 9.35 4.57 4.05
CA ARG A 49 9.78 3.22 4.43
C ARG A 49 11.05 3.23 5.27
N ALA A 50 12.04 4.03 4.88
CA ALA A 50 13.29 4.17 5.64
C ALA A 50 13.06 4.81 7.03
N LEU A 51 12.14 5.76 7.14
CA LEU A 51 11.72 6.35 8.41
C LEU A 51 11.03 5.30 9.30
N ILE A 52 10.03 4.60 8.77
CA ILE A 52 9.31 3.54 9.50
C ILE A 52 10.30 2.46 9.95
N ALA A 53 11.23 2.04 9.09
CA ALA A 53 12.24 1.04 9.45
C ALA A 53 13.10 1.45 10.67
N ARG A 54 13.32 2.76 10.86
CA ARG A 54 14.08 3.31 11.99
C ARG A 54 13.26 3.41 13.29
N LEU A 55 11.94 3.26 13.23
CA LEU A 55 11.09 3.28 14.42
C LEU A 55 11.22 2.00 15.24
N PRO A 56 11.00 2.07 16.58
CA PRO A 56 10.89 0.89 17.43
C PRO A 56 9.89 -0.13 16.89
N LYS A 57 10.16 -1.42 17.10
CA LYS A 57 9.38 -2.53 16.50
C LYS A 57 7.89 -2.42 16.83
N GLU A 58 7.57 -2.00 18.05
CA GLU A 58 6.21 -1.86 18.57
C GLU A 58 5.44 -0.76 17.85
N ILE A 59 6.13 0.31 17.43
CA ILE A 59 5.54 1.42 16.66
C ILE A 59 5.38 1.00 15.19
N ARG A 60 6.34 0.26 14.64
CA ARG A 60 6.21 -0.29 13.28
C ARG A 60 4.99 -1.18 13.15
N VAL A 61 4.75 -2.08 14.10
CA VAL A 61 3.56 -2.95 14.10
C VAL A 61 2.28 -2.12 14.15
N GLN A 62 2.18 -1.13 15.05
CA GLN A 62 1.02 -0.25 15.14
C GLN A 62 0.75 0.55 13.86
N ILE A 63 1.81 1.06 13.22
CA ILE A 63 1.68 1.76 11.94
C ILE A 63 1.14 0.81 10.89
N VAL A 64 1.70 -0.40 10.79
CA VAL A 64 1.26 -1.34 9.75
C VAL A 64 -0.17 -1.84 10.00
N GLU A 65 -0.54 -2.16 11.25
CA GLU A 65 -1.92 -2.51 11.60
C GLU A 65 -2.90 -1.37 11.24
N ALA A 66 -2.56 -0.13 11.56
CA ALA A 66 -3.40 1.02 11.21
C ALA A 66 -3.54 1.22 9.69
N VAL A 67 -2.47 0.94 8.93
CA VAL A 67 -2.50 0.92 7.46
C VAL A 67 -3.37 -0.21 6.92
N GLU A 68 -3.28 -1.42 7.47
CA GLU A 68 -4.09 -2.58 7.08
C GLU A 68 -5.59 -2.37 7.38
N GLU A 69 -5.93 -1.84 8.56
CA GLU A 69 -7.32 -1.53 8.90
C GLU A 69 -7.90 -0.44 8.00
N SER A 70 -7.08 0.57 7.68
CA SER A 70 -7.49 1.65 6.76
C SER A 70 -7.66 1.12 5.34
N LEU A 71 -6.79 0.24 4.87
CA LEU A 71 -6.87 -0.41 3.55
C LEU A 71 -8.23 -1.10 3.29
N VAL A 72 -8.84 -1.69 4.33
CA VAL A 72 -10.16 -2.35 4.22
C VAL A 72 -11.31 -1.37 4.06
N HIS A 73 -11.16 -0.13 4.55
CA HIS A 73 -12.19 0.90 4.55
C HIS A 73 -12.04 1.94 3.45
N LEU A 74 -10.90 1.98 2.76
CA LEU A 74 -10.62 2.99 1.75
C LEU A 74 -11.36 2.69 0.45
N ASP A 75 -12.16 3.66 0.03
CA ASP A 75 -12.78 3.65 -1.29
C ASP A 75 -11.68 3.60 -2.36
N LYS A 76 -11.94 2.96 -3.51
CA LYS A 76 -10.92 2.62 -4.53
C LYS A 76 -10.30 3.83 -5.23
N SER A 77 -10.60 5.04 -4.79
CA SER A 77 -9.95 6.27 -5.23
C SER A 77 -8.51 6.31 -4.71
N VAL A 78 -7.56 6.18 -5.65
CA VAL A 78 -6.10 6.21 -5.43
C VAL A 78 -5.65 7.41 -4.57
N LEU A 79 -6.33 8.55 -4.71
CA LEU A 79 -5.99 9.77 -4.00
C LEU A 79 -6.53 9.79 -2.57
N LEU A 80 -7.74 9.28 -2.35
CA LEU A 80 -8.34 9.20 -1.01
C LEU A 80 -7.54 8.25 -0.12
N TYR A 81 -7.35 7.02 -0.60
CA TYR A 81 -6.02 6.48 -0.84
C TYR A 81 -4.86 6.97 0.05
N LEU A 82 -3.98 7.71 -0.65
CA LEU A 82 -2.77 8.32 -0.14
C LEU A 82 -3.05 9.38 0.95
N SER A 83 -4.15 10.13 0.85
CA SER A 83 -4.49 11.17 1.83
C SER A 83 -4.76 10.56 3.21
N GLU A 84 -5.62 9.55 3.28
CA GLU A 84 -5.98 8.86 4.52
C GLU A 84 -4.78 8.09 5.09
N LEU A 85 -4.02 7.41 4.24
CA LEU A 85 -2.78 6.74 4.66
C LEU A 85 -1.82 7.73 5.34
N ASN A 86 -1.63 8.90 4.74
CA ASN A 86 -0.75 9.93 5.28
C ASN A 86 -1.25 10.46 6.63
N LYS A 87 -2.56 10.64 6.78
CA LYS A 87 -3.20 11.08 8.03
C LYS A 87 -3.00 10.04 9.13
N VAL A 88 -3.33 8.78 8.86
CA VAL A 88 -3.21 7.67 9.82
C VAL A 88 -1.77 7.49 10.28
N VAL A 89 -0.80 7.49 9.35
CA VAL A 89 0.63 7.41 9.69
C VAL A 89 1.07 8.62 10.51
N GLY A 90 0.59 9.83 10.18
CA GLY A 90 0.88 11.05 10.94
C GLY A 90 0.42 10.96 12.39
N ILE A 91 -0.84 10.59 12.62
CA ILE A 91 -1.42 10.41 13.96
C ILE A 91 -0.66 9.34 14.75
N ALA A 92 -0.34 8.21 14.12
CA ALA A 92 0.41 7.14 14.79
C ALA A 92 1.82 7.60 15.22
N ILE A 93 2.51 8.39 14.39
CA ILE A 93 3.80 9.00 14.74
C ILE A 93 3.65 9.95 15.93
N ASP A 94 2.62 10.78 15.95
CA ASP A 94 2.41 11.76 17.02
C ASP A 94 2.06 11.10 18.35
N ASP A 95 1.18 10.11 18.31
CA ASP A 95 0.82 9.35 19.51
C ASP A 95 2.03 8.58 20.06
N ALA A 96 2.86 8.02 19.18
CA ALA A 96 4.13 7.41 19.57
C ALA A 96 5.09 8.44 20.19
N ALA A 97 5.21 9.63 19.58
CA ALA A 97 6.04 10.71 20.10
C ALA A 97 5.55 11.17 21.49
N CYS A 98 4.24 11.38 21.67
CA CYS A 98 3.66 11.73 22.96
C CYS A 98 3.88 10.65 24.03
N LYS A 99 3.71 9.37 23.69
CA LYS A 99 4.00 8.24 24.60
C LYS A 99 5.48 8.20 24.98
N SER A 100 6.38 8.44 24.03
CA SER A 100 7.82 8.46 24.29
C SER A 100 8.23 9.65 25.18
N ALA A 101 7.64 10.82 24.96
CA ALA A 101 7.84 12.00 25.79
C ALA A 101 7.26 11.81 27.20
N ALA A 102 6.18 11.04 27.36
CA ALA A 102 5.63 10.69 28.66
C ALA A 102 6.42 9.59 29.40
N ALA A 103 7.21 8.80 28.67
CA ALA A 103 8.04 7.71 29.24
C ALA A 103 9.47 8.15 29.56
N ALA A 104 10.08 9.00 28.73
CA ALA A 104 11.44 9.53 28.94
C ALA A 104 11.51 10.59 30.05
N ASN A 105 10.35 11.06 30.46
CA ASN A 105 10.15 12.27 31.21
C ASN A 105 9.00 11.86 32.14
N ASN A 106 9.16 11.83 33.47
CA ASN A 106 8.10 11.57 34.47
C ASN A 106 7.03 12.69 34.43
N VAL A 107 6.53 12.99 33.25
CA VAL A 107 5.85 14.21 32.84
C VAL A 107 4.35 14.02 32.90
N ALA A 108 3.85 12.78 32.95
CA ALA A 108 2.46 12.55 33.33
C ALA A 108 2.16 13.18 34.71
N GLU A 109 3.05 13.04 35.71
CA GLU A 109 2.88 13.69 37.01
C GLU A 109 3.16 15.21 36.99
N ALA A 110 4.04 15.70 36.12
CA ALA A 110 4.31 17.14 35.98
C ALA A 110 3.24 17.90 35.16
N ILE A 111 2.61 17.26 34.18
CA ILE A 111 1.50 17.79 33.36
C ILE A 111 0.19 17.71 34.15
N LEU A 112 -0.08 16.60 34.84
CA LEU A 112 -1.27 16.48 35.69
C LEU A 112 -1.14 17.33 36.98
N GLY A 113 0.06 17.48 37.54
CA GLY A 113 0.31 18.28 38.74
C GLY A 113 0.36 19.80 38.51
N LYS A 114 0.47 20.28 37.25
CA LYS A 114 0.51 21.72 36.89
C LYS A 114 -0.70 22.18 36.07
N LEU A 115 -1.84 21.52 36.22
CA LEU A 115 -3.08 21.81 35.52
C LEU A 115 -3.59 23.28 35.57
N PRO A 116 -3.23 24.12 36.57
CA PRO A 116 -3.53 25.57 36.52
C PRO A 116 -2.33 26.47 36.15
N LEU A 117 -1.14 25.93 35.83
CA LEU A 117 0.08 26.71 35.54
C LEU A 117 0.63 26.54 34.12
N LEU A 118 0.11 25.59 33.35
CA LEU A 118 0.30 25.56 31.90
C LEU A 118 -0.67 26.59 31.33
N GLY A 119 -0.14 27.58 30.62
CA GLY A 119 -0.88 28.75 30.14
C GLY A 119 -2.15 28.42 29.37
N ASP A 120 -2.92 29.45 29.02
CA ASP A 120 -4.15 29.29 28.26
C ASP A 120 -3.92 28.34 27.08
N LYS A 121 -4.72 27.28 27.00
CA LYS A 121 -4.60 26.25 25.95
C LYS A 121 -4.73 26.89 24.58
N GLN A 122 -5.53 27.96 24.47
CA GLN A 122 -5.66 28.75 23.26
C GLN A 122 -4.38 29.51 22.92
N GLU A 123 -3.60 29.93 23.91
CA GLU A 123 -2.29 30.56 23.69
C GLU A 123 -1.27 29.56 23.12
N ILE A 124 -1.31 28.30 23.56
CA ILE A 124 -0.46 27.24 22.99
C ILE A 124 -0.80 27.00 21.52
N VAL A 125 -2.09 26.92 21.18
CA VAL A 125 -2.53 26.79 19.78
C VAL A 125 -2.13 28.01 18.98
N LYS A 126 -2.44 29.21 19.46
CA LYS A 126 -2.11 30.48 18.81
C LYS A 126 -0.62 30.57 18.50
N LYS A 127 0.24 30.24 19.46
CA LYS A 127 1.69 30.20 19.27
C LYS A 127 2.11 29.21 18.17
N ALA A 128 1.48 28.03 18.09
CA ALA A 128 1.79 27.08 17.02
C ALA A 128 1.46 27.62 15.62
N TYR A 129 0.37 28.39 15.48
CA TYR A 129 0.04 29.09 14.23
C TYR A 129 1.01 30.25 13.94
N GLU A 130 1.40 31.03 14.96
CA GLU A 130 2.42 32.08 14.82
C GLU A 130 3.76 31.49 14.37
N ASP A 131 4.21 30.38 14.97
CA ASP A 131 5.42 29.66 14.57
C ASP A 131 5.33 29.18 13.11
N PHE A 132 4.14 28.80 12.62
CA PHE A 132 3.93 28.41 11.23
C PHE A 132 4.05 29.60 10.28
N GLU A 133 3.42 30.72 10.60
CA GLU A 133 3.53 31.97 9.83
C GLU A 133 4.98 32.47 9.78
N GLU A 134 5.70 32.43 10.92
CA GLU A 134 7.12 32.79 10.98
C GLU A 134 7.98 31.85 10.13
N THR A 135 7.71 30.54 10.19
CA THR A 135 8.42 29.55 9.35
C THR A 135 8.25 29.89 7.87
N GLN A 136 7.04 30.23 7.42
CA GLN A 136 6.80 30.63 6.03
C GLN A 136 7.44 31.98 5.68
N ALA A 137 7.39 32.95 6.58
CA ALA A 137 7.95 34.28 6.35
C ALA A 137 9.49 34.31 6.34
N SER A 138 10.12 33.36 7.04
CA SER A 138 11.58 33.22 7.08
C SER A 138 12.20 32.65 5.81
N ALA A 139 11.38 32.08 4.92
CA ALA A 139 11.81 31.46 3.69
C ALA A 139 12.37 32.47 2.66
N SER A 140 13.54 32.17 2.13
CA SER A 140 14.17 32.94 1.05
C SER A 140 14.12 32.19 -0.29
N ALA A 141 14.00 32.94 -1.39
CA ALA A 141 14.08 32.40 -2.74
C ALA A 141 15.41 31.65 -3.01
N SER A 142 16.48 32.00 -2.29
CA SER A 142 17.80 31.37 -2.40
C SER A 142 18.00 30.17 -1.48
N ASP A 143 17.03 29.84 -0.64
CA ASP A 143 17.17 28.73 0.30
C ASP A 143 17.15 27.40 -0.44
N GLN A 144 18.06 26.52 -0.03
CA GLN A 144 18.10 25.16 -0.56
C GLN A 144 16.91 24.36 -0.02
N PRO A 145 16.39 23.37 -0.75
CA PRO A 145 15.28 22.50 -0.29
C PRO A 145 15.50 21.88 1.09
N LYS A 146 16.76 21.58 1.43
CA LYS A 146 17.13 21.06 2.75
C LYS A 146 16.85 22.04 3.89
N ALA A 147 17.03 23.35 3.67
CA ALA A 147 16.73 24.36 4.67
C ALA A 147 15.23 24.40 4.99
N TYR A 148 14.38 24.40 3.95
CA TYR A 148 12.93 24.26 4.10
C TYR A 148 12.54 23.00 4.86
N ALA A 149 13.11 21.85 4.47
CA ALA A 149 12.81 20.57 5.11
C ALA A 149 13.17 20.57 6.61
N ILE A 150 14.27 21.22 7.01
CA ILE A 150 14.66 21.37 8.41
C ILE A 150 13.69 22.30 9.14
N ALA A 151 13.40 23.48 8.58
CA ALA A 151 12.50 24.45 9.21
C ALA A 151 11.11 23.86 9.47
N TYR A 152 10.56 23.14 8.49
CA TYR A 152 9.30 22.43 8.65
C TYR A 152 9.37 21.23 9.60
N ALA A 153 10.49 20.51 9.65
CA ALA A 153 10.67 19.43 10.63
C ALA A 153 10.68 19.98 12.07
N ASP A 154 11.37 21.10 12.29
CA ASP A 154 11.43 21.76 13.59
C ASP A 154 10.05 22.29 14.00
N LEU A 155 9.29 22.87 13.06
CA LEU A 155 7.91 23.27 13.29
C LEU A 155 7.04 22.08 13.70
N LEU A 156 7.05 20.99 12.93
CA LEU A 156 6.28 19.77 13.24
C LEU A 156 6.64 19.23 14.63
N ALA A 157 7.93 19.19 14.98
CA ALA A 157 8.37 18.76 16.30
C ALA A 157 7.80 19.65 17.43
N ARG A 158 7.79 20.98 17.26
CA ARG A 158 7.18 21.90 18.22
C ARG A 158 5.66 21.72 18.31
N THR A 159 4.98 21.53 17.18
CA THR A 159 3.53 21.29 17.13
C THR A 159 3.15 19.97 17.82
N VAL A 160 3.95 18.92 17.68
CA VAL A 160 3.74 17.66 18.41
C VAL A 160 3.87 17.86 19.92
N VAL A 161 4.88 18.59 20.38
CA VAL A 161 5.02 18.92 21.82
C VAL A 161 3.81 19.73 22.32
N ALA A 162 3.36 20.71 21.54
CA ALA A 162 2.15 21.46 21.85
C ALA A 162 0.92 20.54 21.95
N ARG A 163 0.75 19.63 20.99
CA ARG A 163 -0.34 18.64 20.96
C ARG A 163 -0.33 17.75 22.20
N CYS A 164 0.83 17.20 22.57
CA CYS A 164 0.95 16.39 23.78
C CYS A 164 0.63 17.18 25.06
N THR A 165 0.96 18.48 25.10
CA THR A 165 0.70 19.35 26.25
C THR A 165 -0.80 19.61 26.44
N VAL A 166 -1.56 19.72 25.35
CA VAL A 166 -3.01 19.96 25.37
C VAL A 166 -3.84 18.70 25.19
N ALA A 167 -3.26 17.50 25.33
CA ALA A 167 -3.90 16.21 24.99
C ALA A 167 -5.27 15.95 25.65
N LEU A 168 -5.56 16.60 26.79
CA LEU A 168 -6.86 16.50 27.48
C LEU A 168 -7.93 17.48 26.97
N ALA A 169 -7.60 18.36 26.03
CA ALA A 169 -8.49 19.36 25.46
C ALA A 169 -8.71 19.07 23.97
N GLN A 170 -9.76 18.30 23.69
CA GLN A 170 -10.04 17.77 22.34
C GLN A 170 -10.07 18.86 21.25
N GLU A 171 -10.65 20.03 21.53
CA GLU A 171 -10.68 21.14 20.58
C GLU A 171 -9.26 21.63 20.22
N ALA A 172 -8.39 21.81 21.21
CA ALA A 172 -7.02 22.25 20.98
C ALA A 172 -6.19 21.18 20.26
N VAL A 173 -6.43 19.90 20.56
CA VAL A 173 -5.82 18.77 19.83
C VAL A 173 -6.26 18.81 18.36
N TRP A 174 -7.55 18.96 18.09
CA TRP A 174 -8.08 19.02 16.72
C TRP A 174 -7.48 20.18 15.92
N GLN A 175 -7.35 21.36 16.53
CA GLN A 175 -6.73 22.52 15.88
C GLN A 175 -5.25 22.30 15.55
N LEU A 176 -4.51 21.62 16.41
CA LEU A 176 -3.11 21.28 16.18
C LEU A 176 -2.96 20.14 15.17
N ASP A 177 -3.86 19.16 15.17
CA ASP A 177 -3.92 18.10 14.16
C ASP A 177 -4.16 18.71 12.77
N ASN A 178 -5.10 19.65 12.63
CA ASN A 178 -5.33 20.38 11.37
C ASN A 178 -4.09 21.16 10.91
N LEU A 179 -3.39 21.83 11.84
CA LEU A 179 -2.16 22.53 11.51
C LEU A 179 -1.10 21.55 10.99
N GLN A 180 -0.94 20.40 11.65
CA GLN A 180 -0.02 19.36 11.18
C GLN A 180 -0.43 18.77 9.82
N GLU A 181 -1.73 18.55 9.58
CA GLU A 181 -2.25 18.10 8.29
C GLU A 181 -1.91 19.11 7.17
N ALA A 182 -1.91 20.41 7.45
CA ALA A 182 -1.48 21.44 6.51
C ALA A 182 0.04 21.50 6.32
N VAL A 183 0.82 21.26 7.37
CA VAL A 183 2.30 21.39 7.37
C VAL A 183 2.99 20.16 6.78
N ARG A 184 2.50 18.94 7.08
CA ARG A 184 3.17 17.69 6.67
C ARG A 184 3.36 17.55 5.16
N PRO A 185 2.39 17.87 4.28
CA PRO A 185 2.60 17.84 2.84
C PRO A 185 3.76 18.74 2.42
N LYS A 186 3.84 19.96 2.95
CA LYS A 186 4.91 20.93 2.69
C LYS A 186 6.27 20.40 3.12
N TRP A 187 6.35 19.85 4.33
CA TRP A 187 7.56 19.19 4.82
C TRP A 187 8.01 18.05 3.89
N LYS A 188 7.09 17.16 3.50
CA LYS A 188 7.38 15.99 2.66
C LYS A 188 7.96 16.39 1.30
N VAL A 189 7.38 17.38 0.64
CA VAL A 189 7.87 17.80 -0.68
C VAL A 189 9.29 18.35 -0.60
N TRP A 190 9.59 19.18 0.40
CA TRP A 190 10.94 19.71 0.61
C TRP A 190 11.93 18.63 1.02
N ALA A 191 11.54 17.69 1.86
CA ALA A 191 12.37 16.56 2.26
C ALA A 191 12.74 15.66 1.06
N ARG A 192 11.81 15.44 0.12
CA ARG A 192 12.05 14.72 -1.13
C ARG A 192 12.99 15.49 -2.05
N LEU A 193 12.72 16.79 -2.24
CA LEU A 193 13.54 17.67 -3.07
C LEU A 193 14.97 17.84 -2.53
N GLY A 194 15.18 17.75 -1.21
CA GLY A 194 16.49 17.83 -0.58
C GLY A 194 17.49 16.74 -0.99
N LYS A 195 17.05 15.71 -1.72
CA LYS A 195 17.91 14.67 -2.31
C LYS A 195 18.21 14.87 -3.80
N THR A 196 17.53 15.82 -4.43
CA THR A 196 17.67 16.10 -5.85
C THR A 196 18.83 17.08 -6.09
N LYS A 197 19.11 17.36 -7.37
CA LYS A 197 20.19 18.27 -7.78
C LYS A 197 19.72 19.73 -7.96
N CYS A 198 18.49 20.07 -7.60
CA CYS A 198 18.05 21.46 -7.67
C CYS A 198 18.63 22.28 -6.51
N GLU A 199 18.93 23.55 -6.78
CA GLU A 199 19.64 24.42 -5.84
C GLU A 199 18.68 25.28 -5.02
N ASP A 200 17.52 25.62 -5.58
CA ASP A 200 16.55 26.56 -5.03
C ASP A 200 15.12 26.19 -5.46
N ALA A 201 14.11 26.89 -4.91
CA ALA A 201 12.70 26.63 -5.19
C ALA A 201 12.37 26.67 -6.70
N HIS A 202 12.94 27.62 -7.44
CA HIS A 202 12.66 27.81 -8.86
C HIS A 202 13.24 26.69 -9.73
N SER A 203 14.50 26.32 -9.51
CA SER A 203 15.14 25.20 -10.20
C SER A 203 14.49 23.87 -9.85
N CYS A 204 14.02 23.69 -8.60
CA CYS A 204 13.25 22.51 -8.21
C CYS A 204 11.91 22.44 -8.94
N TYR A 205 11.22 23.58 -9.10
CA TYR A 205 9.98 23.64 -9.88
C TYR A 205 10.19 23.21 -11.32
N ALA A 206 11.15 23.80 -12.02
CA ALA A 206 11.41 23.47 -13.43
C ALA A 206 11.77 21.98 -13.60
N MET A 207 12.59 21.44 -12.69
CA MET A 207 12.94 20.01 -12.68
C MET A 207 11.70 19.14 -12.46
N LEU A 208 10.97 19.37 -11.38
CA LEU A 208 9.83 18.54 -10.99
C LEU A 208 8.71 18.62 -12.02
N GLN A 209 8.43 19.80 -12.59
CA GLN A 209 7.46 19.95 -13.67
C GLN A 209 7.84 19.14 -14.90
N GLY A 210 9.13 19.13 -15.26
CA GLY A 210 9.65 18.31 -16.34
C GLY A 210 9.49 16.81 -16.08
N GLU A 211 9.82 16.37 -14.85
CA GLU A 211 9.67 14.99 -14.40
C GLU A 211 8.22 14.53 -14.36
N THR A 212 7.32 15.32 -13.77
CA THR A 212 5.88 15.02 -13.71
C THR A 212 5.30 14.96 -15.12
N SER A 213 5.62 15.92 -15.99
CA SER A 213 5.16 15.91 -17.38
C SER A 213 5.66 14.67 -18.13
N LYS A 214 6.89 14.24 -17.88
CA LYS A 214 7.44 13.01 -18.44
C LYS A 214 6.70 11.78 -17.91
N ALA A 215 6.48 11.71 -16.59
CA ALA A 215 5.75 10.61 -15.96
C ALA A 215 4.33 10.48 -16.51
N VAL A 216 3.60 11.58 -16.70
CA VAL A 216 2.26 11.58 -17.31
C VAL A 216 2.29 11.07 -18.75
N ARG A 217 3.28 11.47 -19.56
CA ARG A 217 3.41 11.02 -20.95
C ARG A 217 3.80 9.55 -21.07
N GLU A 218 4.61 9.04 -20.15
CA GLU A 218 5.13 7.66 -20.18
C GLU A 218 4.21 6.65 -19.46
N ALA A 219 3.27 7.14 -18.65
CA ALA A 219 2.31 6.30 -17.94
C ALA A 219 1.28 5.67 -18.88
N ASP A 220 0.73 4.54 -18.45
CA ASP A 220 -0.40 3.89 -19.12
C ASP A 220 -1.62 4.83 -19.11
N ARG A 221 -2.37 4.85 -20.22
CA ARG A 221 -3.55 5.73 -20.34
C ARG A 221 -4.59 5.46 -19.25
N VAL A 222 -4.73 4.21 -18.82
CA VAL A 222 -5.65 3.84 -17.74
C VAL A 222 -5.24 4.51 -16.43
N ASP A 223 -3.95 4.51 -16.10
CA ASP A 223 -3.44 5.15 -14.87
C ASP A 223 -3.62 6.68 -14.92
N VAL A 224 -3.34 7.29 -16.08
CA VAL A 224 -3.55 8.73 -16.32
C VAL A 224 -5.00 9.13 -16.09
N LEU A 225 -5.95 8.32 -16.58
CA LEU A 225 -7.39 8.57 -16.42
C LEU A 225 -7.85 8.39 -14.96
N VAL A 226 -7.37 7.35 -14.26
CA VAL A 226 -7.73 7.08 -12.86
C VAL A 226 -7.26 8.20 -11.93
N VAL A 227 -6.10 8.79 -12.21
CA VAL A 227 -5.49 9.86 -11.40
C VAL A 227 -5.95 11.25 -11.85
N ASP A 228 -6.66 11.35 -12.98
CA ASP A 228 -6.99 12.59 -13.67
C ASP A 228 -5.74 13.47 -13.94
N ALA A 229 -4.63 12.81 -14.29
CA ALA A 229 -3.32 13.44 -14.31
C ALA A 229 -3.20 14.54 -15.39
N ASP A 230 -3.86 14.38 -16.54
CA ASP A 230 -3.89 15.42 -17.59
C ASP A 230 -4.53 16.71 -17.06
N THR A 231 -5.72 16.63 -16.49
CA THR A 231 -6.46 17.78 -15.96
C THR A 231 -5.66 18.45 -14.84
N ARG A 232 -5.11 17.66 -13.92
CA ARG A 232 -4.30 18.15 -12.80
C ARG A 232 -3.02 18.85 -13.28
N MET A 233 -2.35 18.32 -14.30
CA MET A 233 -1.20 19.00 -14.92
C MET A 233 -1.56 20.37 -15.51
N THR A 234 -2.80 20.59 -15.99
CA THR A 234 -3.22 21.92 -16.44
C THR A 234 -3.43 22.92 -15.30
N GLN A 235 -3.61 22.41 -14.08
CA GLN A 235 -3.77 23.23 -12.87
C GLN A 235 -2.42 23.58 -12.25
N VAL A 236 -1.35 22.86 -12.59
CA VAL A 236 0.01 23.20 -12.19
C VAL A 236 0.43 24.49 -12.90
N ARG A 237 0.57 25.57 -12.12
CA ARG A 237 0.93 26.91 -12.61
C ARG A 237 2.35 27.26 -12.19
N GLU A 238 3.04 28.03 -13.03
CA GLU A 238 4.34 28.56 -12.68
C GLU A 238 4.18 29.63 -11.58
N PRO A 239 4.87 29.50 -10.43
CA PRO A 239 4.84 30.51 -9.38
C PRO A 239 5.39 31.85 -9.86
N SER A 240 5.02 32.94 -9.19
CA SER A 240 5.51 34.27 -9.53
C SER A 240 7.04 34.34 -9.37
N THR A 241 7.74 34.80 -10.42
CA THR A 241 9.20 35.01 -10.42
C THR A 241 9.60 36.37 -9.82
N ASN A 242 8.64 37.14 -9.29
CA ASN A 242 8.95 38.42 -8.66
C ASN A 242 9.66 38.20 -7.32
N TRP A 243 10.99 38.25 -7.33
CA TRP A 243 11.84 38.03 -6.16
C TRP A 243 11.58 39.01 -5.00
N PHE A 244 10.99 40.20 -5.25
CA PHE A 244 10.56 41.13 -4.20
C PHE A 244 9.29 40.67 -3.47
N ARG A 245 8.60 39.66 -3.99
CA ARG A 245 7.36 39.08 -3.43
C ARG A 245 7.47 37.55 -3.43
N TYR A 246 8.63 37.02 -3.09
CA TYR A 246 8.82 35.58 -2.96
C TYR A 246 7.83 35.02 -1.93
N SER A 247 7.16 33.94 -2.29
CA SER A 247 6.28 33.20 -1.39
C SER A 247 6.54 31.71 -1.56
N ALA A 248 7.11 31.07 -0.53
CA ALA A 248 7.36 29.64 -0.53
C ALA A 248 6.07 28.83 -0.74
N SER A 249 4.94 29.34 -0.25
CA SER A 249 3.64 28.69 -0.40
C SER A 249 3.23 28.49 -1.86
N GLU A 250 3.54 29.45 -2.75
CA GLU A 250 3.19 29.32 -4.16
C GLU A 250 3.94 28.15 -4.80
N TYR A 251 5.19 27.90 -4.42
CA TYR A 251 5.96 26.75 -4.89
C TYR A 251 5.50 25.45 -4.25
N GLU A 252 5.28 25.46 -2.94
CA GLU A 252 4.86 24.30 -2.16
C GLU A 252 3.57 23.66 -2.68
N ASP A 253 2.56 24.48 -2.97
CA ASP A 253 1.27 23.99 -3.46
C ASP A 253 1.44 23.27 -4.80
N GLN A 254 2.31 23.78 -5.68
CA GLN A 254 2.62 23.13 -6.96
C GLN A 254 3.43 21.86 -6.77
N PHE A 255 4.39 21.83 -5.84
CA PHE A 255 5.16 20.62 -5.54
C PHE A 255 4.26 19.52 -4.98
N VAL A 256 3.36 19.87 -4.05
CA VAL A 256 2.39 18.94 -3.47
C VAL A 256 1.55 18.33 -4.58
N GLU A 257 1.05 19.15 -5.50
CA GLU A 257 0.24 18.68 -6.63
C GLU A 257 1.03 17.78 -7.58
N MET A 258 2.23 18.21 -7.98
CA MET A 258 3.09 17.44 -8.90
C MET A 258 3.53 16.09 -8.32
N PHE A 259 3.87 16.04 -7.03
CA PHE A 259 4.17 14.77 -6.37
C PHE A 259 2.92 13.91 -6.20
N ALA A 260 1.75 14.49 -5.90
CA ALA A 260 0.50 13.74 -5.82
C ALA A 260 0.11 13.13 -7.18
N ILE A 261 0.46 13.77 -8.30
CA ILE A 261 0.31 13.19 -9.65
C ILE A 261 1.28 12.01 -9.83
N ILE A 262 2.58 12.19 -9.56
CA ILE A 262 3.59 11.13 -9.71
C ILE A 262 3.25 9.91 -8.84
N ASP A 263 2.98 10.13 -7.56
CA ASP A 263 2.69 9.09 -6.59
C ASP A 263 1.36 8.40 -6.94
N GLY A 264 0.37 9.16 -7.39
CA GLY A 264 -0.91 8.64 -7.88
C GLY A 264 -0.73 7.70 -9.08
N LEU A 265 0.07 8.08 -10.08
CA LEU A 265 0.37 7.23 -11.24
C LEU A 265 1.08 5.95 -10.83
N GLY A 266 2.07 6.06 -9.94
CA GLY A 266 2.79 4.90 -9.41
C GLY A 266 1.88 3.93 -8.65
N LEU A 267 0.96 4.46 -7.83
CA LEU A 267 0.00 3.66 -7.08
C LEU A 267 -1.07 3.03 -7.97
N ALA A 268 -1.60 3.75 -8.96
CA ALA A 268 -2.56 3.22 -9.94
C ALA A 268 -1.98 2.02 -10.69
N LYS A 269 -0.74 2.16 -11.18
CA LYS A 269 0.00 1.05 -11.79
C LYS A 269 0.15 -0.12 -10.83
N LYS A 270 0.49 0.15 -9.56
CA LYS A 270 0.67 -0.92 -8.57
C LYS A 270 -0.63 -1.68 -8.29
N PHE A 271 -1.77 -0.99 -8.25
CA PHE A 271 -3.07 -1.66 -8.12
C PHE A 271 -3.37 -2.56 -9.33
N ARG A 272 -3.04 -2.13 -10.54
CA ARG A 272 -3.17 -2.99 -11.73
C ARG A 272 -2.26 -4.22 -11.65
N GLU A 273 -1.01 -4.05 -11.22
CA GLU A 273 -0.09 -5.18 -10.97
C GLU A 273 -0.67 -6.19 -9.99
N VAL A 274 -1.15 -5.73 -8.84
CA VAL A 274 -1.75 -6.60 -7.82
C VAL A 274 -3.01 -7.30 -8.33
N SER A 275 -3.88 -6.58 -9.05
CA SER A 275 -5.10 -7.14 -9.64
C SER A 275 -4.78 -8.21 -10.68
N ALA A 276 -3.83 -7.94 -11.57
CA ALA A 276 -3.44 -8.87 -12.62
C ALA A 276 -2.74 -10.12 -12.04
N ASP A 277 -1.86 -9.96 -11.05
CA ASP A 277 -1.24 -11.09 -10.35
C ASP A 277 -2.29 -11.93 -9.59
N ALA A 278 -3.31 -11.31 -8.98
CA ALA A 278 -4.41 -12.03 -8.32
C ALA A 278 -5.25 -12.85 -9.31
N ASP A 279 -5.61 -12.28 -10.46
CA ASP A 279 -6.32 -13.01 -11.52
C ASP A 279 -5.48 -14.18 -12.07
N LEU A 280 -4.16 -14.02 -12.23
CA LEU A 280 -3.28 -15.12 -12.62
C LEU A 280 -3.15 -16.21 -11.54
N ALA A 281 -3.14 -15.83 -10.27
CA ALA A 281 -3.13 -16.79 -9.16
C ALA A 281 -4.43 -17.61 -9.14
N GLU A 282 -5.58 -16.97 -9.32
CA GLU A 282 -6.88 -17.64 -9.42
C GLU A 282 -6.95 -18.55 -10.67
N ALA A 283 -6.47 -18.07 -11.82
CA ALA A 283 -6.34 -18.87 -13.04
C ALA A 283 -5.47 -20.12 -12.79
N SER A 284 -4.34 -19.97 -12.10
CA SER A 284 -3.46 -21.09 -11.77
C SER A 284 -4.17 -22.14 -10.89
N GLN A 285 -4.95 -21.72 -9.90
CA GLN A 285 -5.75 -22.62 -9.06
C GLN A 285 -6.85 -23.33 -9.86
N MET A 286 -7.58 -22.60 -10.70
CA MET A 286 -8.60 -23.16 -11.60
C MET A 286 -8.02 -24.21 -12.55
N LEU A 287 -6.84 -23.94 -13.12
CA LEU A 287 -6.13 -24.88 -13.99
C LEU A 287 -5.80 -26.19 -13.24
N GLN A 288 -5.32 -26.11 -12.00
CA GLN A 288 -5.01 -27.30 -11.19
C GLN A 288 -6.28 -28.14 -10.90
N GLU A 289 -7.39 -27.50 -10.52
CA GLU A 289 -8.64 -28.22 -10.25
C GLU A 289 -9.23 -28.84 -11.52
N ALA A 290 -9.20 -28.13 -12.66
CA ALA A 290 -9.63 -28.67 -13.93
C ALA A 290 -8.77 -29.87 -14.38
N GLN A 291 -7.45 -29.80 -14.19
CA GLN A 291 -6.54 -30.91 -14.47
C GLN A 291 -6.84 -32.14 -13.60
N LYS A 292 -7.19 -31.95 -12.32
CA LYS A 292 -7.60 -33.04 -11.42
C LYS A 292 -8.88 -33.71 -11.91
N HIS A 293 -9.89 -32.95 -12.31
CA HIS A 293 -11.11 -33.50 -12.92
C HIS A 293 -10.82 -34.25 -14.23
N LEU A 294 -9.96 -33.70 -15.09
CA LEU A 294 -9.54 -34.37 -16.32
C LEU A 294 -8.81 -35.69 -16.04
N ARG A 295 -7.95 -35.77 -15.01
CA ARG A 295 -7.29 -37.03 -14.62
C ARG A 295 -8.30 -38.10 -14.20
N ILE A 296 -9.34 -37.72 -13.45
CA ILE A 296 -10.44 -38.63 -13.08
C ILE A 296 -11.15 -39.13 -14.36
N ALA A 297 -11.48 -38.21 -15.27
CA ALA A 297 -12.14 -38.53 -16.53
C ALA A 297 -11.31 -39.49 -17.39
N LYS A 298 -10.01 -39.19 -17.60
CA LYS A 298 -9.05 -40.05 -18.32
C LYS A 298 -8.96 -41.44 -17.71
N THR A 299 -8.81 -41.53 -16.39
CA THR A 299 -8.67 -42.81 -15.67
C THR A 299 -9.92 -43.69 -15.84
N ARG A 300 -11.11 -43.10 -15.67
CA ARG A 300 -12.39 -43.83 -15.79
C ARG A 300 -12.74 -44.19 -17.23
N ALA A 301 -12.37 -43.35 -18.20
CA ALA A 301 -12.55 -43.63 -19.62
C ALA A 301 -11.52 -44.62 -20.20
N ALA A 302 -10.38 -44.84 -19.55
CA ALA A 302 -9.34 -45.74 -20.05
C ALA A 302 -9.75 -47.22 -20.01
N LYS A 303 -10.46 -47.63 -18.96
CA LYS A 303 -10.92 -49.02 -18.73
C LYS A 303 -12.34 -49.03 -18.16
N PRO A 304 -13.37 -48.74 -18.96
CA PRO A 304 -14.74 -48.78 -18.48
C PRO A 304 -15.16 -50.24 -18.26
N THR A 305 -15.56 -50.59 -17.03
CA THR A 305 -16.09 -51.92 -16.71
C THR A 305 -17.60 -52.00 -16.93
N ASN A 306 -18.28 -50.85 -16.92
CA ASN A 306 -19.72 -50.71 -17.11
C ASN A 306 -20.09 -49.28 -17.54
N LEU A 307 -21.38 -49.04 -17.82
CA LEU A 307 -21.90 -47.71 -18.16
C LEU A 307 -21.71 -46.66 -17.06
N GLU A 308 -21.62 -47.07 -15.80
CA GLU A 308 -21.44 -46.14 -14.68
C GLU A 308 -20.04 -45.51 -14.69
N HIS A 309 -19.00 -46.28 -15.04
CA HIS A 309 -17.65 -45.73 -15.25
C HIS A 309 -17.63 -44.62 -16.32
N LEU A 310 -18.36 -44.81 -17.43
CA LEU A 310 -18.47 -43.80 -18.48
C LEU A 310 -19.27 -42.57 -18.02
N ARG A 311 -20.32 -42.74 -17.22
CA ARG A 311 -21.07 -41.61 -16.63
C ARG A 311 -20.21 -40.78 -15.69
N VAL A 312 -19.42 -41.43 -14.82
CA VAL A 312 -18.47 -40.73 -13.94
C VAL A 312 -17.40 -40.00 -14.76
N ALA A 313 -16.86 -40.64 -15.80
CA ALA A 313 -15.90 -40.00 -16.70
C ALA A 313 -16.50 -38.77 -17.39
N ALA A 314 -17.73 -38.88 -17.91
CA ALA A 314 -18.43 -37.78 -18.57
C ALA A 314 -18.70 -36.60 -17.62
N ARG A 315 -19.15 -36.89 -16.39
CA ARG A 315 -19.36 -35.86 -15.36
C ARG A 315 -18.07 -35.14 -15.00
N ALA A 316 -16.97 -35.88 -14.83
CA ALA A 316 -15.67 -35.29 -14.52
C ALA A 316 -15.13 -34.46 -15.69
N SER A 317 -15.28 -34.93 -16.94
CA SER A 317 -14.91 -34.17 -18.14
C SER A 317 -15.68 -32.86 -18.25
N ARG A 318 -17.00 -32.91 -18.02
CA ARG A 318 -17.86 -31.72 -18.03
C ARG A 318 -17.44 -30.69 -16.98
N LYS A 319 -17.15 -31.13 -15.74
CA LYS A 319 -16.63 -30.23 -14.70
C LYS A 319 -15.31 -29.56 -15.10
N ALA A 320 -14.39 -30.31 -15.72
CA ALA A 320 -13.15 -29.73 -16.23
C ALA A 320 -13.42 -28.67 -17.32
N ALA A 321 -14.39 -28.92 -18.21
CA ALA A 321 -14.81 -27.97 -19.25
C ALA A 321 -15.47 -26.71 -18.66
N GLU A 322 -16.33 -26.88 -17.66
CA GLU A 322 -17.00 -25.78 -16.94
C GLU A 322 -15.98 -24.84 -16.27
N ILE A 323 -14.87 -25.36 -15.73
CA ILE A 323 -13.79 -24.55 -15.14
C ILE A 323 -12.91 -23.89 -16.22
N ALA A 324 -12.72 -24.55 -17.37
CA ALA A 324 -11.85 -24.04 -18.43
C ALA A 324 -12.32 -22.69 -19.03
N VAL A 325 -13.62 -22.40 -18.99
CA VAL A 325 -14.18 -21.13 -19.48
C VAL A 325 -13.77 -19.94 -18.60
N PRO A 326 -14.12 -19.87 -17.29
CA PRO A 326 -13.70 -18.77 -16.42
C PRO A 326 -12.17 -18.69 -16.26
N LEU A 327 -11.45 -19.82 -16.37
CA LEU A 327 -10.00 -19.84 -16.44
C LEU A 327 -9.45 -18.95 -17.55
N LYS A 328 -9.96 -19.09 -18.79
CA LYS A 328 -9.51 -18.27 -19.92
C LYS A 328 -9.84 -16.80 -19.70
N GLN A 329 -11.01 -16.51 -19.12
CA GLN A 329 -11.40 -15.13 -18.81
C GLN A 329 -10.43 -14.49 -17.81
N LYS A 330 -10.04 -15.20 -16.75
CA LYS A 330 -9.08 -14.70 -15.75
C LYS A 330 -7.71 -14.40 -16.36
N ILE A 331 -7.23 -15.24 -17.28
CA ILE A 331 -5.99 -14.98 -18.02
C ILE A 331 -6.13 -13.73 -18.90
N SER A 332 -7.25 -13.58 -19.62
CA SER A 332 -7.53 -12.39 -20.45
C SER A 332 -7.57 -11.13 -19.62
N ASN A 333 -8.32 -11.13 -18.51
CA ASN A 333 -8.44 -10.00 -17.59
C ASN A 333 -7.08 -9.55 -17.07
N ALA A 334 -6.21 -10.50 -16.65
CA ALA A 334 -4.89 -10.17 -16.16
C ALA A 334 -4.03 -9.48 -17.24
N VAL A 335 -4.03 -10.01 -18.46
CA VAL A 335 -3.28 -9.45 -19.61
C VAL A 335 -3.82 -8.09 -20.04
N GLU A 336 -5.14 -7.94 -20.09
CA GLU A 336 -5.80 -6.66 -20.43
C GLU A 336 -5.52 -5.60 -19.36
N THR A 337 -5.49 -6.00 -18.09
CA THR A 337 -5.20 -5.09 -16.96
C THR A 337 -3.73 -4.66 -16.94
N LEU A 338 -2.80 -5.57 -17.24
CA LEU A 338 -1.37 -5.30 -17.25
C LEU A 338 -0.68 -6.10 -18.38
N PRO A 339 -0.50 -5.50 -19.58
CA PRO A 339 0.09 -6.19 -20.72
C PRO A 339 1.48 -6.80 -20.46
N GLU A 340 2.28 -6.19 -19.58
CA GLU A 340 3.60 -6.69 -19.19
C GLU A 340 3.55 -8.04 -18.46
N ILE A 341 2.38 -8.43 -17.93
CA ILE A 341 2.17 -9.73 -17.28
C ILE A 341 2.09 -10.89 -18.29
N GLN A 342 2.00 -10.60 -19.60
CA GLN A 342 1.87 -11.60 -20.66
C GLN A 342 2.88 -12.73 -20.52
N LYS A 343 4.15 -12.42 -20.22
CA LYS A 343 5.21 -13.43 -20.05
C LYS A 343 4.92 -14.41 -18.91
N LYS A 344 4.25 -13.97 -17.84
CA LYS A 344 3.79 -14.85 -16.74
C LYS A 344 2.52 -15.61 -17.14
N ALA A 345 1.64 -15.00 -17.95
CA ALA A 345 0.38 -15.57 -18.39
C ALA A 345 0.56 -16.68 -19.45
N ASP A 346 1.55 -16.56 -20.34
CA ASP A 346 1.83 -17.50 -21.44
C ASP A 346 1.85 -18.98 -21.03
N PRO A 347 2.60 -19.42 -20.00
CA PRO A 347 2.61 -20.83 -19.60
C PRO A 347 1.24 -21.32 -19.11
N ILE A 348 0.46 -20.47 -18.43
CA ILE A 348 -0.88 -20.80 -17.93
C ILE A 348 -1.86 -20.89 -19.12
N SER A 349 -1.75 -19.97 -20.08
CA SER A 349 -2.54 -19.97 -21.32
C SER A 349 -2.29 -21.23 -22.14
N ALA A 350 -1.03 -21.56 -22.41
CA ALA A 350 -0.66 -22.78 -23.15
C ALA A 350 -1.15 -24.07 -22.45
N ALA A 351 -1.06 -24.12 -21.12
CA ALA A 351 -1.59 -25.24 -20.35
C ALA A 351 -3.13 -25.32 -20.38
N SER A 352 -3.82 -24.18 -20.40
CA SER A 352 -5.28 -24.08 -20.57
C SER A 352 -5.73 -24.57 -21.95
N GLU A 353 -5.03 -24.20 -23.02
CA GLU A 353 -5.31 -24.68 -24.37
C GLU A 353 -5.15 -26.20 -24.48
N LYS A 354 -4.05 -26.73 -23.92
CA LYS A 354 -3.81 -28.18 -23.86
C LYS A 354 -4.91 -28.90 -23.07
N LEU A 355 -5.36 -28.33 -21.95
CA LEU A 355 -6.45 -28.86 -21.14
C LEU A 355 -7.74 -28.99 -21.98
N VAL A 356 -8.11 -27.96 -22.75
CA VAL A 356 -9.30 -27.99 -23.62
C VAL A 356 -9.20 -29.10 -24.67
N LEU A 357 -8.06 -29.23 -25.35
CA LEU A 357 -7.85 -30.29 -26.34
C LEU A 357 -7.93 -31.68 -25.70
N ASP A 358 -7.39 -31.85 -24.49
CA ASP A 358 -7.44 -33.12 -23.78
C ASP A 358 -8.86 -33.48 -23.31
N ILE A 359 -9.66 -32.50 -22.90
CA ILE A 359 -11.08 -32.67 -22.58
C ILE A 359 -11.82 -33.20 -23.81
N GLN A 360 -11.67 -32.54 -24.96
CA GLN A 360 -12.32 -32.96 -26.21
C GLN A 360 -11.96 -34.40 -26.61
N LYS A 361 -10.68 -34.79 -26.47
CA LYS A 361 -10.23 -36.17 -26.72
C LYS A 361 -10.90 -37.18 -25.78
N VAL A 362 -11.06 -36.84 -24.50
CA VAL A 362 -11.72 -37.71 -23.53
C VAL A 362 -13.22 -37.83 -23.83
N GLU A 363 -13.89 -36.74 -24.19
CA GLU A 363 -15.31 -36.75 -24.55
C GLU A 363 -15.58 -37.58 -25.80
N ALA A 364 -14.76 -37.43 -26.84
CA ALA A 364 -14.83 -38.26 -28.04
C ALA A 364 -14.65 -39.75 -27.71
N LYS A 365 -13.68 -40.09 -26.85
CA LYS A 365 -13.46 -41.47 -26.40
C LYS A 365 -14.65 -42.02 -25.61
N ILE A 366 -15.24 -41.23 -24.71
CA ILE A 366 -16.43 -41.61 -23.94
C ILE A 366 -17.61 -41.88 -24.87
N ALA A 367 -17.84 -41.02 -25.86
CA ALA A 367 -18.92 -41.17 -26.84
C ALA A 367 -18.78 -42.48 -27.64
N LEU A 368 -17.61 -42.72 -28.22
CA LEU A 368 -17.31 -43.94 -28.98
C LEU A 368 -17.48 -45.20 -28.12
N THR A 369 -16.98 -45.17 -26.87
CA THR A 369 -17.06 -46.35 -25.99
C THR A 369 -18.48 -46.62 -25.51
N ARG A 370 -19.28 -45.56 -25.28
CA ARG A 370 -20.69 -45.69 -24.92
C ARG A 370 -21.48 -46.34 -26.05
N GLU A 371 -21.24 -45.90 -27.29
CA GLU A 371 -21.89 -46.48 -28.47
C GLU A 371 -21.55 -47.97 -28.63
N ALA A 372 -20.29 -48.35 -28.44
CA ALA A 372 -19.87 -49.75 -28.49
C ALA A 372 -20.57 -50.62 -27.44
N ILE A 373 -20.68 -50.14 -26.19
CA ILE A 373 -21.37 -50.87 -25.12
C ILE A 373 -22.86 -51.06 -25.42
N GLU A 374 -23.55 -50.02 -25.93
CA GLU A 374 -24.98 -50.13 -26.28
C GLU A 374 -25.22 -51.07 -27.47
N ARG A 375 -24.32 -51.08 -28.47
CA ARG A 375 -24.37 -52.05 -29.58
C ARG A 375 -24.22 -53.49 -29.09
N VAL A 376 -23.28 -53.77 -28.18
CA VAL A 376 -23.11 -55.11 -27.60
C VAL A 376 -24.34 -55.51 -26.78
N ARG A 377 -24.91 -54.57 -26.01
CA ARG A 377 -26.11 -54.81 -25.22
C ARG A 377 -27.33 -55.15 -26.08
N THR A 378 -27.54 -54.41 -27.17
CA THR A 378 -28.64 -54.66 -28.11
C THR A 378 -28.50 -55.99 -28.83
N LEU A 379 -27.29 -56.36 -29.27
CA LEU A 379 -27.01 -57.67 -29.87
C LEU A 379 -27.17 -58.83 -28.88
N GLY A 380 -26.75 -58.66 -27.62
CA GLY A 380 -26.92 -59.68 -26.58
C GLY A 380 -28.39 -59.96 -26.26
N ILE A 381 -29.25 -58.94 -26.27
CA ILE A 381 -30.71 -59.12 -26.08
C ILE A 381 -31.34 -59.91 -27.23
N LEU A 382 -30.81 -59.79 -28.46
CA LEU A 382 -31.28 -60.52 -29.63
C LEU A 382 -30.88 -61.99 -29.67
N GLN A 383 -29.89 -62.43 -28.88
CA GLN A 383 -29.50 -63.84 -28.79
C GLN A 383 -30.29 -64.65 -27.73
N PHE A 384 -31.01 -63.97 -26.84
CA PHE A 384 -31.81 -64.59 -25.78
C PHE A 384 -33.32 -64.47 -25.99
N ARG A 385 -33.76 -63.90 -27.11
CA ARG A 385 -35.13 -63.94 -27.62
C ARG A 385 -35.17 -64.86 -28.82
#